data_AF-A0A7T8YYI8-F1
#
_entry.id   AF-A0A7T8YYI8-F1
#
_cell.length_a   1.000
_cell.length_b   1.000
_cell.length_c   1.000
_cell.angle_alpha   90.00
_cell.angle_beta   90.00
_cell.angle_gamma   90.00
#
_symmetry.space_group_name_H-M   'P 1'
#
loop_
_entity.id
_entity.type
_entity.pdbx_description
1 polymer ?
#
loop_
_entity_poly.entity_id
_entity_poly.type
_entity_poly.pdbx_seq_one_letter_code
_entity_poly.pdbx_strand_id
1 'polypeptide(L)' 'MVTQLLYNYRNQPKTGEEHLTSHVGFAEFRFDDGLKSAEGHYFNGQGRATYGTMTITGIDNV' A
#
# COMPACT_ATOMS: atom_id res chain seq x y z
N MET A 1 6.83 14.01 -16.76
CA MET A 1 5.43 13.54 -16.56
C MET A 1 5.40 12.95 -15.16
N VAL A 2 4.38 13.23 -14.35
CA VAL A 2 4.31 12.65 -12.99
C VAL A 2 3.43 11.41 -13.05
N THR A 3 3.97 10.26 -12.66
CA THR A 3 3.23 8.99 -12.61
C THR A 3 2.79 8.71 -11.19
N GLN A 4 1.49 8.48 -11.01
CA GLN A 4 0.87 8.21 -9.71
C GLN A 4 0.08 6.90 -9.73
N LEU A 5 0.12 6.18 -8.60
CA LEU A 5 -0.74 5.04 -8.33
C LEU A 5 -1.61 5.34 -7.11
N LEU A 6 -2.92 5.19 -7.30
CA LEU A 6 -3.92 5.24 -6.24
C LEU A 6 -4.43 3.82 -6.03
N TYR A 7 -4.20 3.24 -4.86
CA TYR A 7 -4.51 1.85 -4.56
C TYR A 7 -5.42 1.75 -3.34
N ASN A 8 -6.64 1.25 -3.56
CA ASN A 8 -7.58 0.92 -2.49
C ASN A 8 -7.54 -0.57 -2.24
N TYR A 9 -7.57 -0.97 -0.97
CA TYR A 9 -7.58 -2.38 -0.61
C TYR A 9 -8.44 -2.65 0.62
N ARG A 10 -8.75 -3.93 0.81
CA ARG A 10 -9.42 -4.44 2.00
C ARG A 10 -8.69 -5.67 2.49
N ASN A 11 -8.24 -5.63 3.74
CA ASN A 11 -7.75 -6.80 4.44
C ASN A 11 -8.95 -7.60 4.99
N GLN A 12 -9.15 -8.81 4.46
CA GLN A 12 -10.14 -9.78 4.92
C GLN A 12 -9.41 -11.06 5.36
N PRO A 13 -9.02 -11.16 6.64
CA PRO A 13 -8.37 -12.34 7.17
C PRO A 13 -9.20 -13.60 6.90
N LYS A 14 -8.53 -14.67 6.49
CA LYS A 14 -9.12 -15.98 6.25
C LYS A 14 -9.20 -16.78 7.56
N THR A 15 -9.92 -17.91 7.51
CA THR A 15 -9.90 -18.89 8.61
C THR A 15 -8.46 -19.33 8.91
N GLY A 16 -8.05 -19.28 10.17
CA GLY A 16 -6.67 -19.51 10.61
C GLY A 16 -5.79 -18.25 10.70
N GLU A 17 -6.29 -17.09 10.30
CA GLU A 17 -5.59 -15.79 10.38
C GLU A 17 -6.22 -14.87 11.45
N GLU A 18 -6.79 -15.43 12.51
CA GLU A 18 -7.56 -14.68 13.53
C GLU A 18 -6.72 -13.62 14.28
N HIS A 19 -5.40 -13.73 14.21
CA HIS A 19 -4.45 -12.75 14.74
C HIS A 19 -4.38 -11.45 13.91
N LEU A 20 -4.91 -11.45 12.68
CA LEU A 20 -4.97 -10.27 11.82
C LEU A 20 -6.28 -9.50 12.02
N THR A 21 -6.21 -8.18 11.96
CA THR A 21 -7.39 -7.31 12.04
C THR A 21 -7.90 -6.97 10.65
N SER A 22 -9.19 -7.21 10.38
CA SER A 22 -9.82 -6.72 9.15
C SER A 22 -9.82 -5.19 9.12
N HIS A 23 -9.50 -4.62 7.97
CA HIS A 23 -9.49 -3.18 7.75
C HIS A 23 -9.62 -2.87 6.26
N VAL A 24 -9.97 -1.62 5.95
CA VAL A 24 -9.84 -1.05 4.61
C VAL A 24 -8.69 -0.07 4.60
N GLY A 25 -8.01 0.06 3.48
CA GLY A 25 -6.90 0.98 3.36
C GLY A 25 -6.79 1.59 1.98
N PHE A 26 -6.06 2.67 1.94
CA PHE A 26 -5.72 3.41 0.74
C PHE A 26 -4.24 3.74 0.78
N ALA A 27 -3.59 3.67 -0.38
CA ALA A 27 -2.23 4.13 -0.56
C ALA A 27 -2.11 4.94 -1.85
N GLU A 28 -1.35 6.02 -1.77
CA GLU A 28 -0.95 6.83 -2.91
C GLU A 28 0.56 6.73 -3.07
N PHE A 29 1.03 6.46 -4.29
CA PHE A 29 2.45 6.43 -4.64
C PHE A 29 2.74 7.38 -5.78
N ARG A 30 3.87 8.08 -5.69
CA ARG A 30 4.45 8.87 -6.77
C ARG A 30 5.74 8.22 -7.22
N PHE A 31 5.78 7.80 -8.48
CA PHE A 31 6.96 7.15 -9.05
C PHE A 31 8.02 8.15 -9.43
N ASP A 32 9.27 7.69 -9.37
CA ASP A 32 10.40 8.35 -10.03
C ASP A 32 10.23 8.34 -11.57
N ASP A 33 11.04 9.15 -12.25
CA ASP A 33 11.01 9.24 -13.71
C ASP A 33 11.37 7.91 -14.41
N GLY A 34 12.09 7.01 -13.70
CA GLY A 34 12.48 5.69 -14.20
C GLY A 34 11.43 4.60 -14.01
N LEU A 35 10.33 4.89 -13.29
CA LEU A 35 9.31 3.93 -12.86
C LEU A 35 9.89 2.73 -12.08
N LYS A 36 11.03 2.93 -11.40
CA LYS A 36 11.72 1.86 -10.65
C LYS A 36 11.48 1.95 -9.14
N SER A 37 11.22 3.14 -8.63
CA SER A 37 10.85 3.34 -7.24
C SER A 37 9.70 4.33 -7.10
N ALA A 38 9.02 4.29 -5.96
CA ALA A 38 8.03 5.29 -5.60
C ALA A 38 8.00 5.53 -4.10
N GLU A 39 7.73 6.77 -3.73
CA GLU A 39 7.40 7.16 -2.37
C GLU A 39 5.90 7.38 -2.26
N GLY A 40 5.34 7.07 -1.09
CA GLY A 40 3.91 7.13 -0.91
C GLY A 40 3.47 7.29 0.53
N HIS A 41 2.18 7.59 0.66
CA HIS A 41 1.47 7.66 1.92
C HIS A 41 0.41 6.57 1.94
N TYR A 42 0.18 5.99 3.11
CA TYR A 42 -0.93 5.07 3.32
C TYR A 42 -1.78 5.49 4.51
N PHE A 43 -3.05 5.10 4.45
CA PHE A 43 -4.01 5.21 5.53
C PHE A 43 -4.84 3.94 5.59
N ASN A 44 -5.00 3.40 6.79
CA ASN A 44 -5.87 2.29 7.10
C ASN A 44 -6.99 2.77 8.03
N GLY A 45 -8.20 2.26 7.85
CA GLY A 45 -9.38 2.57 8.65
C GLY A 45 -10.29 1.36 8.83
N GLN A 46 -11.39 1.54 9.58
CA GLN A 46 -12.34 0.48 9.95
C GLN A 46 -11.70 -0.78 10.54
N GLY A 47 -11.20 -0.68 11.77
CA GLY A 47 -10.67 -1.82 12.53
C GLY A 47 -9.21 -1.63 12.97
N ARG A 48 -8.39 -0.96 12.14
CA ARG A 48 -7.02 -0.55 12.50
C ARG A 48 -6.69 0.80 11.87
N ALA A 49 -6.77 1.87 12.67
CA ALA A 49 -6.44 3.21 12.22
C ALA A 49 -4.93 3.45 12.31
N THR A 50 -4.25 3.44 11.17
CA THR A 50 -2.82 3.72 11.05
C THR A 50 -2.55 4.52 9.79
N TYR A 51 -1.56 5.40 9.83
CA TYR A 51 -1.10 6.14 8.67
C TYR A 51 0.42 6.22 8.70
N GLY A 52 1.03 6.42 7.55
CA GLY A 52 2.48 6.55 7.46
C GLY A 52 2.96 6.73 6.04
N THR A 53 4.28 6.71 5.90
CA THR A 53 4.97 6.71 4.62
C THR A 53 5.43 5.31 4.25
N MET A 54 5.59 5.07 2.96
CA MET A 54 6.11 3.83 2.42
C MET A 54 6.95 4.11 1.17
N THR A 55 8.00 3.33 0.98
CA THR A 55 8.81 3.32 -0.23
C THR A 55 8.68 1.95 -0.88
N ILE A 56 8.47 1.92 -2.19
CA ILE A 56 8.47 0.69 -2.98
C ILE A 56 9.58 0.74 -4.03
N THR A 57 10.17 -0.41 -4.29
CA THR A 57 11.20 -0.59 -5.32
C THR A 57 10.79 -1.79 -6.17
N GLY A 58 10.76 -1.62 -7.49
CA GLY A 58 10.54 -2.71 -8.42
C GLY A 58 11.74 -3.67 -8.42
N ILE A 59 11.45 -4.96 -8.42
CA ILE A 59 12.47 -6.01 -8.55
C ILE A 59 12.38 -6.53 -9.99
N ASP A 60 13.50 -6.50 -10.71
CA ASP A 60 13.61 -7.09 -12.03
C ASP A 60 13.75 -8.61 -11.88
N ASN A 61 12.73 -9.35 -12.29
CA ASN A 61 12.77 -10.82 -12.29
C ASN A 61 13.43 -11.29 -13.59
N VAL A 62 14.74 -11.56 -13.52
CA VAL A 62 15.53 -12.21 -14.60
C VAL A 62 15.30 -13.71 -14.58
#